data_AF-A0A9X1YGQ2-F1
#
_entry.id   AF-A0A9X1YGQ2-F1
#
_cell.length_a   1.000
_cell.length_b   1.000
_cell.length_c   1.000
_cell.angle_alpha   90.00
_cell.angle_beta   90.00
_cell.angle_gamma   90.00
#
_symmetry.space_group_name_H-M   'P 1'
#
loop_
_entity.id
_entity.type
_entity.pdbx_description
1 polymer ?
#
loop_
_entity_poly.entity_id
_entity_poly.type
_entity_poly.pdbx_seq_one_letter_code
_entity_poly.pdbx_strand_id
1 'polypeptide(L)'
;MIRWQGMALGVVALVFAQGGALAAVAPEAARDLVKKSGMWLEMDSLGGQVRAGMAGALARNPGALPEATKARLLGCAATAYGAEALRATATDAVAGALQPADVPVLVAWYDSELGHRIAALEQASAAKVADPAERLRRGEQLLQAASPGRRASLQAMLAETRSADVMADTAIEMAIAVREGLARADPSATPRAIADIKADLDAKRPQLVARYAQMGLPAYAFAYDGLDDDDLKRNVDYLASAAAKAYSDASVRGVARALNDASVALGRCLKDAGAAKAP
;
A
#
# COMPACT_ATOMS: atom_id res chain seq x y z
N MET A 1 37.75 -74.37 -5.50
CA MET A 1 37.62 -73.44 -4.34
C MET A 1 36.70 -72.30 -4.78
N ILE A 2 35.71 -71.99 -3.95
CA ILE A 2 34.42 -71.35 -4.29
C ILE A 2 34.34 -69.94 -3.67
N ARG A 3 33.85 -68.95 -4.45
CA ARG A 3 33.14 -67.66 -4.09
C ARG A 3 33.89 -66.59 -3.26
N TRP A 4 33.54 -65.30 -3.18
CA TRP A 4 32.87 -64.22 -3.96
C TRP A 4 32.74 -63.03 -2.96
N GLN A 5 33.04 -61.79 -3.38
CA GLN A 5 32.53 -60.47 -2.92
C GLN A 5 32.76 -59.89 -1.49
N GLY A 6 33.21 -58.61 -1.43
CA GLY A 6 32.44 -57.54 -0.77
C GLY A 6 33.13 -56.58 0.24
N MET A 7 32.83 -55.27 0.08
CA MET A 7 32.84 -54.13 1.04
C MET A 7 34.18 -53.42 1.34
N ALA A 8 34.40 -52.16 0.94
CA ALA A 8 33.75 -50.88 1.29
C ALA A 8 34.20 -50.28 2.64
N LEU A 9 34.95 -49.19 2.61
CA LEU A 9 35.13 -48.25 3.72
C LEU A 9 34.98 -46.83 3.16
N GLY A 10 33.76 -46.32 3.25
CA GLY A 10 33.40 -44.95 2.91
C GLY A 10 33.79 -44.01 4.04
N VAL A 11 34.48 -42.93 3.71
CA VAL A 11 34.65 -41.77 4.57
C VAL A 11 33.35 -40.98 4.54
N VAL A 12 32.59 -41.01 5.63
CA VAL A 12 31.42 -40.14 5.82
C VAL A 12 31.93 -38.76 6.20
N ALA A 13 31.94 -37.84 5.23
CA ALA A 13 32.06 -36.42 5.49
C ALA A 13 30.73 -35.92 6.06
N LEU A 14 30.67 -35.70 7.38
CA LEU A 14 29.61 -34.97 8.04
C LEU A 14 29.67 -33.49 7.60
N VAL A 15 28.95 -33.18 6.52
CA VAL A 15 28.60 -31.80 6.18
C VAL A 15 27.58 -31.34 7.22
N PHE A 16 28.04 -30.55 8.19
CA PHE A 16 27.14 -29.75 9.01
C PHE A 16 26.47 -28.73 8.12
N ALA A 17 25.27 -29.05 7.64
CA ALA A 17 24.33 -28.06 7.16
C ALA A 17 23.97 -27.16 8.35
N GLN A 18 24.70 -26.06 8.53
CA GLN A 18 24.22 -24.93 9.31
C GLN A 18 23.06 -24.34 8.51
N GLY A 19 21.87 -24.89 8.75
CA GLY A 19 20.63 -24.20 8.44
C GLY A 19 20.57 -22.96 9.32
N GLY A 20 21.19 -21.87 8.85
CA GLY A 20 20.97 -20.57 9.42
C GLY A 20 19.48 -20.31 9.34
N ALA A 21 18.78 -20.30 10.47
CA ALA A 21 17.50 -19.63 10.56
C ALA A 21 17.75 -18.22 10.03
N LEU A 22 17.19 -17.90 8.86
CA LEU A 22 17.25 -16.56 8.32
C LEU A 22 16.69 -15.66 9.42
N ALA A 23 17.54 -14.80 9.99
CA ALA A 23 17.11 -13.90 11.04
C ALA A 23 15.91 -13.11 10.53
N ALA A 24 14.85 -12.98 11.31
CA ALA A 24 13.75 -12.10 10.93
C ALA A 24 14.21 -10.64 11.02
N VAL A 25 13.62 -9.75 10.23
CA VAL A 25 13.80 -8.31 10.42
C VAL A 25 13.25 -7.92 11.79
N ALA A 26 14.07 -7.24 12.60
CA ALA A 26 13.64 -6.77 13.91
C ALA A 26 12.48 -5.76 13.77
N PRO A 27 11.43 -5.85 14.60
CA PRO A 27 10.29 -4.92 14.55
C PRO A 27 10.70 -3.44 14.61
N GLU A 28 11.74 -3.12 15.37
CA GLU A 28 12.29 -1.77 15.52
C GLU A 28 12.88 -1.26 14.20
N ALA A 29 13.58 -2.12 13.46
CA ALA A 29 14.16 -1.75 12.17
C ALA A 29 13.07 -1.52 11.11
N ALA A 30 12.05 -2.37 11.07
CA ALA A 30 10.90 -2.17 10.20
C ALA A 30 10.15 -0.87 10.54
N ARG A 31 9.96 -0.58 11.83
CA ARG A 31 9.33 0.66 12.30
C ARG A 31 10.11 1.90 11.88
N ASP A 32 11.43 1.83 11.96
CA ASP A 32 12.31 2.91 11.54
C ASP A 32 12.20 3.17 10.03
N LEU A 33 12.22 2.10 9.22
CA LEU A 33 12.00 2.19 7.77
C LEU A 33 10.63 2.80 7.41
N VAL A 34 9.55 2.37 8.06
CA VAL A 34 8.19 2.91 7.84
C VAL A 34 8.10 4.40 8.20
N LYS A 35 8.88 4.85 9.20
CA LYS A 35 8.97 6.28 9.53
C LYS A 35 9.74 7.05 8.47
N LYS A 36 10.93 6.56 8.10
CA LYS A 36 11.83 7.26 7.17
C LYS A 36 11.26 7.35 5.76
N SER A 37 10.49 6.36 5.32
CA SER A 37 9.81 6.36 4.02
C SER A 37 8.59 7.27 3.94
N GLY A 38 8.12 7.83 5.06
CA GLY A 38 6.89 8.61 5.12
C GLY A 38 5.59 7.78 5.23
N MET A 39 5.66 6.44 5.09
CA MET A 39 4.49 5.56 5.24
C MET A 39 3.82 5.70 6.61
N TRP A 40 4.58 6.00 7.66
CA TRP A 40 4.08 6.29 9.01
C TRP A 40 3.09 7.47 9.06
N LEU A 41 3.33 8.51 8.25
CA LEU A 41 2.45 9.68 8.13
C LEU A 41 1.30 9.40 7.16
N GLU A 42 1.56 8.61 6.11
CA GLU A 42 0.51 8.16 5.19
C GLU A 42 -0.59 7.40 5.91
N MET A 43 -0.25 6.50 6.86
CA MET A 43 -1.24 5.76 7.64
C MET A 43 -2.14 6.67 8.49
N ASP A 44 -1.60 7.77 9.03
CA ASP A 44 -2.40 8.76 9.76
C ASP A 44 -3.37 9.47 8.83
N SER A 45 -2.86 9.90 7.67
CA SER A 45 -3.65 10.57 6.66
C SER A 45 -4.79 9.67 6.18
N LEU A 46 -4.51 8.40 5.87
CA LEU A 46 -5.52 7.44 5.43
C LEU A 46 -6.60 7.20 6.48
N GLY A 47 -6.23 6.95 7.74
CA GLY A 47 -7.20 6.79 8.82
C GLY A 47 -8.06 8.04 9.04
N GLY A 48 -7.46 9.23 8.90
CA GLY A 48 -8.18 10.51 8.91
C GLY A 48 -9.18 10.64 7.75
N GLN A 49 -8.74 10.36 6.53
CA GLN A 49 -9.55 10.47 5.31
C GLN A 49 -10.75 9.51 5.35
N VAL A 50 -10.57 8.27 5.79
CA VAL A 50 -11.67 7.29 5.93
C VAL A 50 -12.72 7.80 6.92
N ARG A 51 -12.30 8.26 8.10
CA ARG A 51 -13.22 8.80 9.12
C ARG A 51 -13.95 10.05 8.63
N ALA A 52 -13.24 10.97 7.97
CA ALA A 52 -13.84 12.15 7.36
C ALA A 52 -14.86 11.77 6.26
N GLY A 53 -14.55 10.77 5.43
CA GLY A 53 -15.44 10.24 4.42
C GLY A 53 -16.72 9.66 5.02
N MET A 54 -16.61 8.86 6.09
CA MET A 54 -17.75 8.32 6.84
C MET A 54 -18.61 9.44 7.43
N ALA A 55 -18.00 10.40 8.13
CA ALA A 55 -18.72 11.54 8.71
C ALA A 55 -19.44 12.37 7.63
N GLY A 56 -18.76 12.66 6.51
CA GLY A 56 -19.34 13.37 5.37
C GLY A 56 -20.51 12.61 4.73
N ALA A 57 -20.43 11.28 4.63
CA ALA A 57 -21.52 10.46 4.12
C ALA A 57 -22.77 10.53 5.01
N LEU A 58 -22.60 10.48 6.34
CA LEU A 58 -23.70 10.63 7.30
C LEU A 58 -24.30 12.05 7.28
N ALA A 59 -23.47 13.08 7.12
CA ALA A 59 -23.91 14.46 7.03
C ALA A 59 -24.74 14.73 5.77
N ARG A 60 -24.38 14.10 4.64
CA ARG A 60 -25.14 14.19 3.37
C ARG A 60 -26.47 13.45 3.41
N ASN A 61 -26.65 12.50 4.33
CA ASN A 61 -27.89 11.75 4.48
C ASN A 61 -28.35 11.71 5.95
N PRO A 62 -28.82 12.85 6.49
CA PRO A 62 -29.12 12.98 7.92
C PRO A 62 -30.27 12.07 8.38
N GLY A 63 -31.13 11.58 7.47
CA GLY A 63 -32.22 10.66 7.81
C GLY A 63 -31.84 9.17 7.75
N ALA A 64 -30.65 8.82 7.25
CA ALA A 64 -30.29 7.41 7.01
C ALA A 64 -30.19 6.55 8.27
N LEU A 65 -29.79 7.15 9.40
CA LEU A 65 -29.56 6.45 10.66
C LEU A 65 -30.01 7.32 11.84
N PRO A 66 -30.51 6.72 12.95
CA PRO A 66 -30.71 7.45 14.20
C PRO A 66 -29.41 8.07 14.72
N GLU A 67 -29.48 9.25 15.37
CA GLU A 67 -28.29 9.96 15.89
C GLU A 67 -27.43 9.10 16.82
N ALA A 68 -28.05 8.31 17.70
CA ALA A 68 -27.32 7.36 18.56
C ALA A 68 -26.53 6.32 17.75
N THR A 69 -27.08 5.87 16.62
CA THR A 69 -26.40 4.93 15.72
C THR A 69 -25.26 5.62 14.96
N LYS A 70 -25.43 6.87 14.53
CA LYS A 70 -24.37 7.67 13.91
C LYS A 70 -23.21 7.89 14.87
N ALA A 71 -23.50 8.35 16.09
CA ALA A 71 -22.48 8.57 17.13
C ALA A 71 -21.69 7.28 17.43
N ARG A 72 -22.40 6.15 17.53
CA ARG A 72 -21.76 4.83 17.72
C ARG A 72 -20.86 4.45 16.55
N LEU A 73 -21.34 4.63 15.31
CA LEU A 73 -20.56 4.35 14.11
C LEU A 73 -19.27 5.17 14.06
N LEU A 74 -19.36 6.48 14.31
CA LEU A 74 -18.21 7.38 14.31
C LEU A 74 -17.23 7.07 15.46
N GLY A 75 -17.74 6.72 16.64
CA GLY A 75 -16.91 6.30 17.77
C GLY A 75 -16.14 5.00 17.48
N CYS A 76 -16.81 3.97 16.96
CA CYS A 76 -16.15 2.73 16.54
C CYS A 76 -15.14 2.97 15.41
N ALA A 77 -15.46 3.84 14.44
CA ALA A 77 -14.55 4.18 13.34
C ALA A 77 -13.30 4.92 13.85
N ALA A 78 -13.41 5.75 14.89
CA ALA A 78 -12.28 6.44 15.50
C ALA A 78 -11.24 5.47 16.07
N THR A 79 -11.70 4.41 16.73
CA THR A 79 -10.81 3.35 17.27
C THR A 79 -10.28 2.45 16.15
N ALA A 80 -11.16 1.98 15.27
CA ALA A 80 -10.82 0.99 14.24
C ALA A 80 -9.84 1.53 13.19
N TYR A 81 -10.02 2.78 12.75
CA TYR A 81 -9.12 3.47 11.83
C TYR A 81 -8.15 4.42 12.57
N GLY A 82 -7.86 4.10 13.84
CA GLY A 82 -6.88 4.84 14.62
C GLY A 82 -5.47 4.67 14.05
N ALA A 83 -4.72 5.77 14.03
CA ALA A 83 -3.33 5.83 13.57
C ALA A 83 -2.45 4.68 14.06
N GLU A 84 -2.51 4.39 15.36
CA GLU A 84 -1.69 3.36 16.01
C GLU A 84 -1.95 1.95 15.43
N ALA A 85 -3.22 1.57 15.30
CA ALA A 85 -3.60 0.26 14.77
C ALA A 85 -3.16 0.11 13.30
N LEU A 86 -3.39 1.15 12.48
CA LEU A 86 -2.98 1.13 11.08
C LEU A 86 -1.46 1.01 10.92
N ARG A 87 -0.71 1.78 11.71
CA ARG A 87 0.77 1.75 11.72
C ARG A 87 1.33 0.42 12.19
N ALA A 88 0.74 -0.20 13.22
CA ALA A 88 1.17 -1.50 13.71
C ALA A 88 1.03 -2.56 12.61
N THR A 89 -0.16 -2.67 12.00
CA THR A 89 -0.42 -3.64 10.93
C THR A 89 0.48 -3.41 9.71
N ALA A 90 0.70 -2.16 9.32
CA ALA A 90 1.60 -1.80 8.23
C ALA A 90 3.07 -2.16 8.54
N THR A 91 3.54 -1.88 9.76
CA THR A 91 4.90 -2.19 10.20
C THR A 91 5.13 -3.70 10.24
N ASP A 92 4.17 -4.48 10.74
CA ASP A 92 4.24 -5.94 10.75
C ASP A 92 4.34 -6.52 9.34
N ALA A 93 3.60 -5.94 8.38
CA ALA A 93 3.65 -6.36 6.99
C ALA A 93 5.03 -6.11 6.36
N VAL A 94 5.67 -4.98 6.69
CA VAL A 94 7.05 -4.68 6.27
C VAL A 94 8.03 -5.66 6.93
N ALA A 95 7.94 -5.86 8.24
CA ALA A 95 8.82 -6.75 8.98
C ALA A 95 8.75 -8.20 8.48
N GLY A 96 7.56 -8.70 8.13
CA GLY A 96 7.35 -10.06 7.64
C GLY A 96 7.72 -10.29 6.17
N ALA A 97 7.83 -9.22 5.37
CA ALA A 97 8.11 -9.33 3.94
C ALA A 97 9.57 -9.08 3.57
N LEU A 98 10.26 -8.23 4.31
CA LEU A 98 11.66 -7.90 4.04
C LEU A 98 12.61 -9.00 4.50
N GLN A 99 13.72 -9.15 3.79
CA GLN A 99 14.87 -9.91 4.25
C GLN A 99 15.81 -9.00 5.06
N PRO A 100 16.60 -9.53 6.01
CA PRO A 100 17.60 -8.74 6.73
C PRO A 100 18.58 -8.00 5.82
N ALA A 101 18.89 -8.57 4.66
CA ALA A 101 19.79 -7.96 3.69
C ALA A 101 19.18 -6.72 3.00
N ASP A 102 17.86 -6.57 2.98
CA ASP A 102 17.18 -5.41 2.39
C ASP A 102 17.31 -4.18 3.30
N VAL A 103 17.32 -4.38 4.61
CA VAL A 103 17.26 -3.30 5.61
C VAL A 103 18.42 -2.30 5.47
N PRO A 104 19.71 -2.72 5.41
CA PRO A 104 20.81 -1.76 5.26
C PRO A 104 20.72 -0.94 3.98
N VAL A 105 20.24 -1.53 2.88
CA VAL A 105 20.07 -0.84 1.58
C VAL A 105 19.01 0.24 1.69
N LEU A 106 17.86 -0.11 2.28
CA LEU A 106 16.75 0.82 2.48
C LEU A 106 17.11 1.94 3.46
N VAL A 107 17.76 1.62 4.58
CA VAL A 107 18.21 2.62 5.56
C VAL A 107 19.21 3.58 4.90
N ALA A 108 20.22 3.07 4.18
CA ALA A 108 21.20 3.90 3.52
C ALA A 108 20.56 4.85 2.48
N TRP A 109 19.53 4.39 1.76
CA TRP A 109 18.78 5.25 0.85
C TRP A 109 18.01 6.34 1.59
N TYR A 110 17.21 5.98 2.59
CA TYR A 110 16.37 6.94 3.28
C TYR A 110 17.14 7.91 4.18
N ASP A 111 18.38 7.59 4.57
CA ASP A 111 19.30 8.48 5.27
C ASP A 111 20.16 9.34 4.32
N SER A 112 20.05 9.12 3.01
CA SER A 112 20.76 9.94 2.02
C SER A 112 20.10 11.31 1.84
N GLU A 113 20.90 12.31 1.45
CA GLU A 113 20.39 13.65 1.12
C GLU A 113 19.30 13.59 0.04
N LEU A 114 19.51 12.77 -0.99
CA LEU A 114 18.55 12.59 -2.08
C LEU A 114 17.25 11.92 -1.58
N GLY A 115 17.35 10.88 -0.76
CA GLY A 115 16.18 10.21 -0.17
C GLY A 115 15.33 11.16 0.68
N HIS A 116 15.97 12.00 1.51
CA HIS A 116 15.27 13.04 2.28
C HIS A 116 14.63 14.11 1.38
N ARG A 117 15.31 14.57 0.34
CA ARG A 117 14.75 15.53 -0.64
C ARG A 117 13.54 14.96 -1.35
N ILE A 118 13.59 13.70 -1.78
CA ILE A 118 12.46 13.00 -2.41
C ILE A 118 11.27 12.91 -1.46
N ALA A 119 11.46 12.43 -0.23
CA ALA A 119 10.36 12.31 0.73
C ALA A 119 9.70 13.67 1.03
N ALA A 120 10.50 14.73 1.14
CA ALA A 120 10.00 16.09 1.32
C ALA A 120 9.19 16.59 0.11
N LEU A 121 9.65 16.29 -1.12
CA LEU A 121 8.94 16.63 -2.35
C LEU A 121 7.61 15.89 -2.45
N GLU A 122 7.59 14.58 -2.19
CA GLU A 122 6.38 13.75 -2.22
C GLU A 122 5.33 14.26 -1.22
N GLN A 123 5.74 14.50 0.03
CA GLN A 123 4.87 15.06 1.06
C GLN A 123 4.35 16.45 0.66
N ALA A 124 5.22 17.32 0.14
CA ALA A 124 4.83 18.65 -0.29
C ALA A 124 3.91 18.61 -1.51
N SER A 125 4.08 17.66 -2.43
CA SER A 125 3.25 17.52 -3.63
C SER A 125 1.80 17.21 -3.26
N ALA A 126 1.58 16.45 -2.20
CA ALA A 126 0.25 16.15 -1.66
C ALA A 126 -0.43 17.39 -1.04
N ALA A 127 0.35 18.33 -0.47
CA ALA A 127 -0.16 19.48 0.28
C ALA A 127 -0.20 20.81 -0.51
N LYS A 128 0.72 21.04 -1.47
CA LYS A 128 0.94 22.33 -2.16
C LYS A 128 -0.24 22.77 -3.03
N VAL A 129 -0.95 21.83 -3.63
CA VAL A 129 -2.11 22.10 -4.50
C VAL A 129 -3.23 21.19 -4.06
N ALA A 130 -4.24 21.76 -3.39
CA ALA A 130 -5.37 21.01 -2.85
C ALA A 130 -6.27 20.43 -3.95
N ASP A 131 -6.38 21.11 -5.10
CA ASP A 131 -7.16 20.62 -6.24
C ASP A 131 -6.36 19.59 -7.08
N PRO A 132 -6.82 18.32 -7.13
CA PRO A 132 -6.17 17.29 -7.94
C PRO A 132 -6.14 17.60 -9.44
N ALA A 133 -7.14 18.31 -9.97
CA ALA A 133 -7.20 18.63 -11.40
C ALA A 133 -6.13 19.66 -11.79
N GLU A 134 -5.97 20.71 -11.00
CA GLU A 134 -4.90 21.69 -11.17
C GLU A 134 -3.51 21.05 -11.06
N ARG A 135 -3.34 20.08 -10.15
CA ARG A 135 -2.08 19.34 -10.00
C ARG A 135 -1.72 18.58 -11.27
N LEU A 136 -2.67 17.83 -11.82
CA LEU A 136 -2.46 17.08 -13.07
C LEU A 136 -2.19 18.01 -14.24
N ARG A 137 -2.94 19.12 -14.35
CA ARG A 137 -2.73 20.12 -15.41
C ARG A 137 -1.32 20.72 -15.37
N ARG A 138 -0.79 21.05 -14.20
CA ARG A 138 0.61 21.51 -14.06
C ARG A 138 1.60 20.40 -14.41
N GLY A 139 1.34 19.19 -13.96
CA GLY A 139 2.12 18.01 -14.32
C GLY A 139 2.19 17.78 -15.83
N GLU A 140 1.09 17.97 -16.56
CA GLU A 140 1.04 17.89 -18.01
C GLU A 140 1.91 18.97 -18.68
N GLN A 141 1.88 20.21 -18.18
CA GLN A 141 2.73 21.29 -18.68
C GLN A 141 4.21 20.98 -18.48
N LEU A 142 4.58 20.45 -17.31
CA LEU A 142 5.95 20.02 -17.03
C LEU A 142 6.37 18.86 -17.95
N LEU A 143 5.48 17.90 -18.18
CA LEU A 143 5.76 16.76 -19.05
C LEU A 143 5.93 17.16 -20.52
N GLN A 144 5.16 18.15 -21.00
CA GLN A 144 5.30 18.71 -22.34
C GLN A 144 6.64 19.44 -22.52
N ALA A 145 7.09 20.17 -21.49
CA ALA A 145 8.36 20.88 -21.50
C ALA A 145 9.59 19.97 -21.22
N ALA A 146 9.37 18.76 -20.69
CA ALA A 146 10.44 17.87 -20.27
C ALA A 146 11.33 17.39 -21.43
N SER A 147 12.62 17.27 -21.16
CA SER A 147 13.58 16.61 -22.05
C SER A 147 13.18 15.15 -22.31
N PRO A 148 13.62 14.52 -23.42
CA PRO A 148 13.39 13.10 -23.64
C PRO A 148 13.95 12.22 -22.51
N GLY A 149 15.10 12.60 -21.94
CA GLY A 149 15.72 11.89 -20.81
C GLY A 149 14.85 11.94 -19.55
N ARG A 150 14.37 13.14 -19.18
CA ARG A 150 13.47 13.31 -18.04
C ARG A 150 12.18 12.51 -18.21
N ARG A 151 11.58 12.53 -19.41
CA ARG A 151 10.38 11.72 -19.72
C ARG A 151 10.64 10.23 -19.56
N ALA A 152 11.78 9.73 -20.03
CA ALA A 152 12.17 8.33 -19.87
C ALA A 152 12.33 7.95 -18.40
N SER A 153 12.97 8.81 -17.58
CA SER A 153 13.10 8.56 -16.14
C SER A 153 11.74 8.54 -15.43
N LEU A 154 10.84 9.48 -15.72
CA LEU A 154 9.49 9.48 -15.13
C LEU A 154 8.67 8.24 -15.52
N GLN A 155 8.80 7.78 -16.78
CA GLN A 155 8.19 6.53 -17.24
C GLN A 155 8.78 5.30 -16.54
N ALA A 156 10.11 5.27 -16.35
CA ALA A 156 10.79 4.21 -15.63
C ALA A 156 10.34 4.18 -14.17
N MET A 157 10.24 5.32 -13.48
CA MET A 157 9.70 5.39 -12.12
C MET A 157 8.30 4.80 -12.05
N LEU A 158 7.41 5.17 -12.97
CA LEU A 158 6.03 4.66 -13.01
C LEU A 158 5.99 3.13 -13.16
N ALA A 159 6.92 2.57 -13.94
CA ALA A 159 7.06 1.14 -14.14
C ALA A 159 7.64 0.44 -12.90
N GLU A 160 8.73 0.97 -12.32
CA GLU A 160 9.41 0.35 -11.17
C GLU A 160 8.54 0.36 -9.91
N THR A 161 7.73 1.40 -9.69
CA THR A 161 6.76 1.44 -8.58
C THR A 161 5.49 0.64 -8.86
N ARG A 162 5.27 0.23 -10.11
CA ARG A 162 4.01 -0.37 -10.61
C ARG A 162 2.76 0.42 -10.19
N SER A 163 2.86 1.74 -10.08
CA SER A 163 1.78 2.54 -9.45
C SER A 163 0.46 2.44 -10.20
N ALA A 164 0.50 2.32 -11.53
CA ALA A 164 -0.71 2.15 -12.33
C ALA A 164 -1.44 0.82 -12.03
N ASP A 165 -0.70 -0.27 -11.86
CA ASP A 165 -1.24 -1.58 -11.46
C ASP A 165 -1.82 -1.52 -10.05
N VAL A 166 -1.06 -0.98 -9.09
CA VAL A 166 -1.50 -0.86 -7.69
C VAL A 166 -2.79 -0.04 -7.59
N MET A 167 -2.89 1.08 -8.32
CA MET A 167 -4.09 1.89 -8.33
C MET A 167 -5.28 1.18 -9.00
N ALA A 168 -5.04 0.43 -10.07
CA ALA A 168 -6.09 -0.35 -10.73
C ALA A 168 -6.62 -1.46 -9.80
N ASP A 169 -5.74 -2.21 -9.17
CA ASP A 169 -6.09 -3.30 -8.26
C ASP A 169 -6.86 -2.75 -7.04
N THR A 170 -6.38 -1.66 -6.45
CA THR A 170 -7.06 -0.98 -5.33
C THR A 170 -8.47 -0.53 -5.73
N ALA A 171 -8.64 0.04 -6.93
CA ALA A 171 -9.96 0.49 -7.40
C ALA A 171 -10.93 -0.68 -7.63
N ILE A 172 -10.43 -1.80 -8.14
CA ILE A 172 -11.22 -3.03 -8.33
C ILE A 172 -11.65 -3.59 -6.96
N GLU A 173 -10.72 -3.73 -6.02
CA GLU A 173 -10.99 -4.24 -4.68
C GLU A 173 -12.01 -3.37 -3.94
N MET A 174 -11.87 -2.04 -4.00
CA MET A 174 -12.84 -1.11 -3.43
C MET A 174 -14.24 -1.27 -4.06
N ALA A 175 -14.30 -1.42 -5.38
CA ALA A 175 -15.58 -1.60 -6.07
C ALA A 175 -16.27 -2.92 -5.66
N ILE A 176 -15.51 -4.01 -5.48
CA ILE A 176 -16.01 -5.28 -4.97
C ILE A 176 -16.53 -5.11 -3.54
N ALA A 177 -15.73 -4.52 -2.65
CA ALA A 177 -16.09 -4.33 -1.24
C ALA A 177 -17.37 -3.51 -1.07
N VAL A 178 -17.56 -2.45 -1.86
CA VAL A 178 -18.80 -1.65 -1.85
C VAL A 178 -20.01 -2.51 -2.26
N ARG A 179 -19.87 -3.35 -3.29
CA ARG A 179 -20.97 -4.22 -3.76
C ARG A 179 -21.31 -5.29 -2.74
N GLU A 180 -20.31 -5.90 -2.11
CA GLU A 180 -20.51 -6.84 -1.01
C GLU A 180 -21.24 -6.19 0.17
N GLY A 181 -20.85 -4.97 0.53
CA GLY A 181 -21.52 -4.20 1.57
C GLY A 181 -22.99 -3.94 1.24
N LEU A 182 -23.30 -3.53 0.01
CA LEU A 182 -24.67 -3.29 -0.45
C LEU A 182 -25.52 -4.57 -0.47
N ALA A 183 -24.96 -5.69 -0.97
CA ALA A 183 -25.67 -6.98 -1.00
C ALA A 183 -26.01 -7.51 0.41
N ARG A 184 -25.16 -7.22 1.41
CA ARG A 184 -25.43 -7.55 2.82
C ARG A 184 -26.50 -6.64 3.44
N ALA A 185 -26.62 -5.40 2.96
CA ALA A 185 -27.56 -4.41 3.51
C ALA A 185 -28.98 -4.55 2.93
N ASP A 186 -29.11 -5.05 1.70
CA ASP A 186 -30.40 -5.32 1.04
C ASP A 186 -30.44 -6.73 0.46
N PRO A 187 -30.90 -7.73 1.25
CA PRO A 187 -31.04 -9.11 0.79
C PRO A 187 -32.10 -9.30 -0.30
N SER A 188 -32.94 -8.29 -0.56
CA SER A 188 -34.03 -8.34 -1.56
C SER A 188 -33.59 -7.89 -2.95
N ALA A 189 -32.45 -7.20 -3.05
CA ALA A 189 -31.84 -6.89 -4.33
C ALA A 189 -31.36 -8.17 -5.01
N THR A 190 -31.66 -8.35 -6.30
CA THR A 190 -31.18 -9.51 -7.09
C THR A 190 -29.65 -9.59 -6.97
N PRO A 191 -29.09 -10.60 -6.29
CA PRO A 191 -27.66 -10.66 -6.08
C PRO A 191 -27.02 -11.07 -7.41
N ARG A 192 -26.29 -10.14 -8.04
CA ARG A 192 -25.25 -10.58 -8.98
C ARG A 192 -24.19 -11.30 -8.14
N ALA A 193 -23.73 -12.47 -8.56
CA ALA A 193 -22.69 -13.17 -7.82
C ALA A 193 -21.45 -12.27 -7.74
N ILE A 194 -20.84 -12.17 -6.57
CA ILE A 194 -19.60 -11.38 -6.37
C ILE A 194 -18.51 -11.85 -7.34
N ALA A 195 -18.47 -13.15 -7.65
CA ALA A 195 -17.60 -13.71 -8.66
C ALA A 195 -17.79 -13.08 -10.05
N ASP A 196 -19.02 -12.82 -10.47
CA ASP A 196 -19.31 -12.20 -11.77
C ASP A 196 -18.90 -10.72 -11.79
N ILE A 197 -19.09 -10.03 -10.66
CA ILE A 197 -18.64 -8.63 -10.50
C ILE A 197 -17.13 -8.57 -10.60
N LYS A 198 -16.43 -9.48 -9.91
CA LYS A 198 -14.99 -9.59 -9.97
C LYS A 198 -14.51 -9.87 -11.39
N ALA A 199 -15.10 -10.85 -12.08
CA ALA A 199 -14.75 -11.18 -13.46
C ALA A 199 -14.89 -9.98 -14.41
N ASP A 200 -15.99 -9.22 -14.30
CA ASP A 200 -16.20 -8.01 -15.11
C ASP A 200 -15.17 -6.91 -14.84
N LEU A 201 -14.80 -6.71 -13.58
CA LEU A 201 -13.83 -5.71 -13.17
C LEU A 201 -12.41 -6.12 -13.58
N ASP A 202 -12.07 -7.40 -13.42
CA ASP A 202 -10.80 -7.96 -13.86
C ASP A 202 -10.65 -7.86 -15.39
N ALA A 203 -11.72 -8.07 -16.16
CA ALA A 203 -11.73 -7.86 -17.61
C ALA A 203 -11.45 -6.40 -18.02
N LYS A 204 -11.78 -5.43 -17.15
CA LYS A 204 -11.50 -4.00 -17.36
C LYS A 204 -10.15 -3.57 -16.79
N ARG A 205 -9.44 -4.45 -16.08
CA ARG A 205 -8.14 -4.14 -15.47
C ARG A 205 -7.15 -3.51 -16.45
N PRO A 206 -6.94 -4.02 -17.69
CA PRO A 206 -5.99 -3.40 -18.62
C PRO A 206 -6.33 -1.93 -18.95
N GLN A 207 -7.62 -1.62 -19.06
CA GLN A 207 -8.11 -0.26 -19.35
C GLN A 207 -7.89 0.67 -18.14
N LEU A 208 -8.12 0.15 -16.93
CA LEU A 208 -7.84 0.87 -15.69
C LEU A 208 -6.34 1.15 -15.53
N VAL A 209 -5.48 0.16 -15.77
CA VAL A 209 -4.02 0.34 -15.74
C VAL A 209 -3.59 1.40 -16.74
N ALA A 210 -4.07 1.34 -18.00
CA ALA A 210 -3.75 2.35 -19.00
C ALA A 210 -4.18 3.76 -18.57
N ARG A 211 -5.37 3.89 -17.98
CA ARG A 211 -5.88 5.17 -17.46
C ARG A 211 -5.03 5.69 -16.30
N TYR A 212 -4.68 4.84 -15.33
CA TYR A 212 -3.83 5.25 -14.21
C TYR A 212 -2.42 5.57 -14.65
N ALA A 213 -1.89 4.91 -15.68
CA ALA A 213 -0.60 5.26 -16.26
C ALA A 213 -0.64 6.65 -16.93
N GLN A 214 -1.70 6.97 -17.66
CA GLN A 214 -1.91 8.30 -18.26
C GLN A 214 -1.99 9.42 -17.21
N MET A 215 -2.60 9.15 -16.05
CA MET A 215 -2.67 10.11 -14.94
C MET A 215 -1.38 10.14 -14.10
N GLY A 216 -0.70 9.01 -13.96
CA GLY A 216 0.47 8.85 -13.11
C GLY A 216 1.68 9.61 -13.62
N LEU A 217 1.90 9.64 -14.93
CA LEU A 217 3.05 10.33 -15.51
C LEU A 217 3.07 11.85 -15.26
N PRO A 218 1.99 12.62 -15.52
CA PRO A 218 1.93 14.02 -15.12
C PRO A 218 1.94 14.21 -13.59
N ALA A 219 1.36 13.30 -12.81
CA ALA A 219 1.46 13.37 -11.34
C ALA A 219 2.92 13.26 -10.86
N TYR A 220 3.72 12.38 -11.47
CA TYR A 220 5.15 12.24 -11.18
C TYR A 220 5.93 13.47 -11.65
N ALA A 221 5.65 13.98 -12.84
CA ALA A 221 6.27 15.21 -13.33
C ALA A 221 6.07 16.37 -12.34
N PHE A 222 4.87 16.49 -11.77
CA PHE A 222 4.58 17.48 -10.73
C PHE A 222 5.29 17.20 -9.40
N ALA A 223 5.24 15.95 -8.92
CA ALA A 223 5.81 15.59 -7.61
C ALA A 223 7.34 15.76 -7.57
N TYR A 224 8.02 15.42 -8.66
CA TYR A 224 9.49 15.43 -8.75
C TYR A 224 10.05 16.63 -9.53
N ASP A 225 9.25 17.68 -9.74
CA ASP A 225 9.65 18.89 -10.47
C ASP A 225 10.94 19.52 -9.90
N GLY A 226 11.11 19.46 -8.57
CA GLY A 226 12.28 19.99 -7.87
C GLY A 226 13.56 19.15 -7.96
N LEU A 227 13.56 18.04 -8.71
CA LEU A 227 14.76 17.22 -8.95
C LEU A 227 15.35 17.53 -10.33
N ASP A 228 16.68 17.62 -10.40
CA ASP A 228 17.39 17.57 -11.68
C ASP A 228 17.33 16.16 -12.30
N ASP A 229 17.80 16.05 -13.54
CA ASP A 229 17.69 14.81 -14.31
C ASP A 229 18.60 13.69 -13.78
N ASP A 230 19.73 14.03 -13.15
CA ASP A 230 20.67 13.06 -12.57
C ASP A 230 20.10 12.46 -11.27
N ASP A 231 19.56 13.31 -10.39
CA ASP A 231 18.87 12.87 -9.18
C ASP A 231 17.63 12.03 -9.50
N LEU A 232 16.88 12.38 -10.56
CA LEU A 232 15.75 11.59 -11.02
C LEU A 232 16.19 10.20 -11.52
N LYS A 233 17.33 10.12 -12.23
CA LYS A 233 17.91 8.85 -12.66
C LYS A 233 18.37 7.99 -11.48
N ARG A 234 19.03 8.59 -10.49
CA ARG A 234 19.44 7.90 -9.25
C ARG A 234 18.24 7.35 -8.49
N ASN A 235 17.11 8.05 -8.50
CA ASN A 235 15.86 7.55 -7.93
C ASN A 235 15.34 6.32 -8.70
N VAL A 236 15.34 6.36 -10.04
CA VAL A 236 14.99 5.17 -10.86
C VAL A 236 15.89 3.99 -10.52
N ASP A 237 17.21 4.20 -10.44
CA ASP A 237 18.17 3.13 -10.14
C ASP A 237 17.92 2.52 -8.74
N TYR A 238 17.57 3.34 -7.74
CA TYR A 238 17.14 2.87 -6.43
C TYR A 238 15.83 2.07 -6.50
N LEU A 239 14.79 2.60 -7.15
CA LEU A 239 13.49 1.95 -7.30
C LEU A 239 13.60 0.61 -8.03
N ALA A 240 14.57 0.49 -8.94
CA ALA A 240 14.86 -0.76 -9.64
C ALA A 240 15.54 -1.83 -8.77
N SER A 241 16.08 -1.48 -7.60
CA SER A 241 16.75 -2.41 -6.70
C SER A 241 15.79 -3.45 -6.11
N ALA A 242 16.31 -4.63 -5.79
CA ALA A 242 15.53 -5.70 -5.15
C ALA A 242 14.94 -5.27 -3.81
N ALA A 243 15.71 -4.53 -3.00
CA ALA A 243 15.26 -4.04 -1.70
C ALA A 243 14.12 -3.03 -1.83
N ALA A 244 14.20 -2.07 -2.76
CA ALA A 244 13.14 -1.09 -2.99
C ALA A 244 11.84 -1.74 -3.51
N LYS A 245 11.96 -2.74 -4.39
CA LYS A 245 10.82 -3.54 -4.87
C LYS A 245 10.17 -4.32 -3.74
N ALA A 246 10.96 -5.02 -2.93
CA ALA A 246 10.47 -5.75 -1.78
C ALA A 246 9.75 -4.82 -0.78
N TYR A 247 10.32 -3.64 -0.52
CA TYR A 247 9.71 -2.64 0.35
C TYR A 247 8.40 -2.08 -0.22
N SER A 248 8.36 -1.74 -1.52
CA SER A 248 7.16 -1.22 -2.18
C SER A 248 6.03 -2.24 -2.15
N ASP A 249 6.32 -3.49 -2.48
CA ASP A 249 5.37 -4.60 -2.41
C ASP A 249 4.87 -4.85 -0.97
N ALA A 250 5.77 -4.79 0.01
CA ALA A 250 5.41 -4.91 1.42
C ALA A 250 4.53 -3.76 1.90
N SER A 251 4.83 -2.54 1.45
CA SER A 251 4.07 -1.34 1.80
C SER A 251 2.65 -1.42 1.26
N VAL A 252 2.47 -1.73 -0.03
CA VAL A 252 1.13 -1.89 -0.65
C VAL A 252 0.30 -2.95 0.09
N ARG A 253 0.88 -4.12 0.36
CA ARG A 253 0.20 -5.17 1.14
C ARG A 253 -0.11 -4.73 2.57
N GLY A 254 0.81 -3.99 3.20
CA GLY A 254 0.64 -3.47 4.55
C GLY A 254 -0.53 -2.49 4.65
N VAL A 255 -0.65 -1.57 3.70
CA VAL A 255 -1.80 -0.64 3.63
C VAL A 255 -3.11 -1.39 3.44
N ALA A 256 -3.17 -2.30 2.47
CA ALA A 256 -4.38 -3.08 2.20
C ALA A 256 -4.81 -3.90 3.43
N ARG A 257 -3.85 -4.57 4.09
CA ARG A 257 -4.10 -5.33 5.32
C ARG A 257 -4.58 -4.42 6.46
N ALA A 258 -3.95 -3.26 6.66
CA ALA A 258 -4.34 -2.32 7.70
C ALA A 258 -5.79 -1.83 7.54
N LEU A 259 -6.19 -1.49 6.30
CA LEU A 259 -7.56 -1.07 6.01
C LEU A 259 -8.58 -2.21 6.18
N ASN A 260 -8.22 -3.43 5.79
CA ASN A 260 -9.07 -4.60 5.99
C ASN A 260 -9.26 -4.90 7.49
N ASP A 261 -8.17 -4.95 8.26
CA ASP A 261 -8.22 -5.24 9.70
C ASP A 261 -9.01 -4.17 10.46
N ALA A 262 -8.86 -2.90 10.08
CA ALA A 262 -9.67 -1.79 10.58
C ALA A 262 -11.16 -1.98 10.26
N SER A 263 -11.49 -2.38 9.03
CA SER A 263 -12.89 -2.64 8.63
C SER A 263 -13.52 -3.77 9.45
N VAL A 264 -12.76 -4.85 9.71
CA VAL A 264 -13.18 -5.96 10.58
C VAL A 264 -13.33 -5.50 12.04
N ALA A 265 -12.43 -4.67 12.55
CA ALA A 265 -12.51 -4.10 13.90
C ALA A 265 -13.75 -3.20 14.07
N LEU A 266 -14.06 -2.37 13.06
CA LEU A 266 -15.28 -1.56 13.03
C LEU A 266 -16.54 -2.43 13.14
N GLY A 267 -16.62 -3.49 12.32
CA GLY A 267 -17.76 -4.42 12.33
C GLY A 267 -17.96 -5.10 13.68
N ARG A 268 -16.88 -5.53 14.34
CA ARG A 268 -16.92 -6.12 15.69
C ARG A 268 -17.40 -5.11 16.73
N CYS A 269 -16.83 -3.91 16.75
CA CYS A 269 -17.22 -2.84 17.68
C CYS A 269 -18.73 -2.51 17.57
N LEU A 270 -19.27 -2.44 16.36
CA LEU A 270 -20.68 -2.19 16.11
C LEU A 270 -21.59 -3.32 16.64
N LYS A 271 -21.15 -4.57 16.51
CA LYS A 271 -21.87 -5.74 17.01
C LYS A 271 -21.90 -5.79 18.54
N ASP A 272 -20.74 -5.61 19.17
CA ASP A 272 -20.60 -5.70 20.64
C ASP A 272 -21.38 -4.58 21.34
N ALA A 273 -21.34 -3.36 20.78
CA ALA A 273 -22.14 -2.24 21.26
C ALA A 273 -23.65 -2.35 20.93
N GLY A 274 -24.06 -3.33 20.11
CA GLY A 274 -25.46 -3.71 19.90
C GLY A 274 -25.94 -4.76 20.91
N ALA A 275 -25.07 -5.71 21.28
CA ALA A 275 -25.36 -6.76 22.24
C ALA A 275 -25.54 -6.24 23.68
N ALA A 276 -24.83 -5.17 24.06
CA ALA A 276 -24.95 -4.54 25.38
C ALA A 276 -26.30 -3.83 25.65
N LYS A 277 -27.25 -3.84 24.70
CA LYS A 277 -28.58 -3.23 24.83
C LYS A 277 -29.74 -4.20 24.68
N ALA A 278 -29.51 -5.52 24.60
CA ALA A 278 -30.59 -6.50 24.67
C ALA A 278 -30.90 -6.83 26.14
N PRO A 279 -32.10 -6.51 26.67
CA PRO A 279 -32.55 -7.02 27.96
C PRO A 279 -32.78 -8.52 27.93
#